data_AF-A0A7X1GUS5-F1
#
_entry.id   AF-A0A7X1GUS5-F1
#
_cell.length_a   1.000
_cell.length_b   1.000
_cell.length_c   1.000
_cell.angle_alpha   90.00
_cell.angle_beta   90.00
_cell.angle_gamma   90.00
#
_symmetry.space_group_name_H-M   'P 1'
#
loop_
_entity.id
_entity.type
_entity.pdbx_description
1 polymer ?
#
loop_
_entity_poly.entity_id
_entity_poly.type
_entity_poly.pdbx_seq_one_letter_code
_entity_poly.pdbx_strand_id
1 'polypeptide(L)' 'MEIKKLDKDLIFYIPGKPGTVFTYSAGYAVDNHLLIQTVENLEFDAEAKVQWVKERRSAPRPS' A
#
# COMPACT_ATOMS: atom_id res chain seq x y z
N MET A 1 5.70 13.53 18.06
CA MET A 1 6.36 13.01 16.86
C MET A 1 7.22 11.84 17.30
N GLU A 2 6.80 10.60 17.04
CA GLU A 2 7.54 9.41 17.44
C GLU A 2 8.39 8.95 16.24
N ILE A 3 9.71 8.99 16.39
CA ILE A 3 10.64 8.66 15.30
C ILE A 3 11.08 7.22 15.49
N LYS A 4 10.85 6.38 14.48
CA LYS A 4 11.28 4.99 14.46
C LYS A 4 12.50 4.85 13.55
N LYS A 5 13.57 4.23 14.07
CA LYS A 5 14.70 3.81 13.25
C LYS A 5 14.32 2.52 12.52
N LEU A 6 14.54 2.47 11.22
CA LEU A 6 14.31 1.26 10.45
C LEU A 6 15.52 0.32 10.54
N ASP A 7 15.27 -0.90 11.01
CA ASP A 7 16.28 -1.96 11.05
C ASP A 7 16.39 -2.73 9.72
N LYS A 8 15.40 -2.58 8.84
CA LYS A 8 15.31 -3.24 7.54
C LYS A 8 14.68 -2.30 6.52
N ASP A 9 15.01 -2.51 5.25
CA ASP A 9 14.36 -1.81 4.15
C ASP A 9 12.87 -2.16 4.12
N LEU A 10 12.03 -1.14 3.99
CA LEU A 10 10.61 -1.31 3.71
C LEU A 10 10.37 -1.04 2.24
N ILE A 11 9.82 -2.02 1.55
CA ILE A 11 9.57 -1.99 0.12
C ILE A 11 8.06 -2.09 -0.09
N PHE A 12 7.45 -1.04 -0.62
CA PHE A 12 6.01 -0.98 -0.85
C PHE A 12 5.67 -1.22 -2.31
N TYR A 13 4.76 -2.16 -2.57
CA TYR A 13 4.26 -2.50 -3.90
C TYR A 13 2.80 -2.09 -4.04
N ILE A 14 2.45 -1.46 -5.15
CA ILE A 14 1.05 -1.17 -5.49
C ILE A 14 0.55 -2.23 -6.47
N PRO A 15 -0.39 -3.11 -6.07
CA PRO A 15 -0.95 -4.11 -6.96
C PRO A 15 -1.57 -3.46 -8.22
N GLY A 16 -1.23 -4.00 -9.39
CA GLY A 16 -1.81 -3.59 -10.68
C GLY A 16 -1.17 -2.36 -11.35
N LYS A 17 -0.14 -1.75 -10.77
CA LYS A 17 0.69 -0.74 -11.46
C LYS A 17 2.08 -1.32 -11.74
N PRO A 18 2.45 -1.59 -13.00
CA PRO A 18 3.81 -2.01 -13.33
C PRO A 18 4.77 -0.84 -13.10
N GLY A 19 5.73 -1.03 -12.19
CA GLY A 19 6.77 -0.05 -11.90
C GLY A 19 6.26 1.17 -11.15
N THR A 20 6.31 1.12 -9.82
CA THR A 20 6.90 2.13 -8.92
C THR A 20 6.84 1.54 -7.52
N VAL A 21 8.02 1.40 -6.91
CA VAL A 21 8.24 0.78 -5.61
C VAL A 21 8.79 1.87 -4.71
N PHE A 22 8.03 2.29 -3.71
CA PHE A 22 8.55 3.24 -2.72
C PHE A 22 9.35 2.47 -1.68
N THR A 23 10.58 2.93 -1.44
CA THR A 23 11.54 2.27 -0.56
C THR A 23 11.92 3.20 0.57
N TYR A 24 11.73 2.74 1.81
CA TYR A 24 12.38 3.36 2.96
C TYR A 24 13.60 2.51 3.32
N SER A 25 14.78 3.09 3.18
CA SER A 25 16.03 2.39 3.48
C SER A 25 16.22 2.24 4.99
N ALA A 26 16.79 1.11 5.39
CA ALA A 26 17.27 0.86 6.74
C ALA A 26 18.27 1.95 7.17
N GLY A 27 18.32 2.22 8.47
CA GLY A 27 19.21 3.22 9.06
C GLY A 27 18.66 4.65 9.06
N TYR A 28 17.62 4.95 8.28
CA TYR A 28 16.93 6.24 8.36
C TYR A 28 15.92 6.26 9.52
N ALA A 29 15.76 7.45 10.10
CA ALA A 29 14.71 7.75 11.06
C ALA A 29 13.46 8.19 10.29
N VAL A 30 12.35 7.50 10.53
CA VAL A 30 11.07 7.79 9.86
C VAL A 30 10.05 8.16 10.93
N ASP A 31 9.19 9.13 10.63
CA ASP A 31 8.05 9.43 11.48
C ASP A 31 7.09 8.24 11.47
N ASN A 32 6.89 7.64 12.65
CA ASN A 32 6.07 6.46 12.81
C ASN A 32 4.60 6.75 12.43
N HIS A 33 4.11 7.97 12.70
CA HIS A 33 2.75 8.36 12.35
C HIS A 33 2.56 8.45 10.83
N LEU A 34 3.53 9.06 10.14
CA LEU A 34 3.52 9.16 8.68
C LEU A 34 3.63 7.77 8.02
N LEU A 35 4.44 6.88 8.61
CA LEU A 35 4.59 5.51 8.13
C LEU A 35 3.27 4.74 8.25
N ILE A 36 2.60 4.82 9.41
CA ILE A 36 1.30 4.18 9.62
C ILE A 36 0.27 4.70 8.63
N GLN A 37 0.15 6.03 8.47
CA GLN A 37 -0.77 6.62 7.48
C GLN A 37 -0.48 6.17 6.04
N THR A 38 0.81 6.01 5.70
CA THR A 38 1.21 5.52 4.38
C THR A 38 0.75 4.07 4.18
N VAL A 39 0.95 3.21 5.19
CA VAL A 39 0.51 1.80 5.14
C VAL A 39 -1.01 1.72 5.01
N GLU A 40 -1.75 2.43 5.86
CA GLU A 40 -3.22 2.43 5.86
C GLU A 40 -3.80 2.89 4.51
N ASN A 41 -3.25 3.96 3.93
CA ASN A 41 -3.69 4.43 2.60
C ASN A 41 -3.42 3.40 1.50
N LEU A 42 -2.26 2.73 1.54
CA LEU A 42 -1.92 1.69 0.56
C LEU A 42 -2.83 0.46 0.70
N GLU A 43 -3.16 0.08 1.93
CA GLU A 43 -4.10 -1.01 2.22
C GLU A 43 -5.50 -0.66 1.70
N PHE A 44 -6.01 0.54 1.99
CA PHE A 44 -7.30 1.01 1.50
C PHE A 44 -7.37 1.02 -0.04
N ASP A 45 -6.37 1.58 -0.71
CA ASP A 45 -6.30 1.62 -2.18
C ASP A 45 -6.25 0.22 -2.81
N ALA A 46 -5.57 -0.72 -2.17
CA ALA A 46 -5.50 -2.11 -2.61
C ALA A 46 -6.85 -2.83 -2.40
N GLU A 47 -7.45 -2.69 -1.21
CA GLU A 47 -8.72 -3.31 -0.86
C GLU A 47 -9.89 -2.79 -1.72
N ALA A 48 -9.96 -1.48 -1.94
CA ALA A 48 -10.98 -0.86 -2.79
C ALA A 48 -10.93 -1.41 -4.22
N LYS A 49 -9.73 -1.61 -4.79
CA LYS A 49 -9.57 -2.25 -6.11
C LYS A 49 -10.02 -3.72 -6.10
N VAL A 50 -9.68 -4.48 -5.06
CA VAL A 50 -10.10 -5.88 -4.92
C VAL A 50 -11.63 -5.97 -4.87
N GLN A 51 -12.27 -5.09 -4.10
CA GLN A 51 -13.72 -5.02 -3.98
C GLN A 51 -14.38 -4.71 -5.32
N TRP A 52 -13.90 -3.71 -6.05
CA TRP A 52 -14.39 -3.37 -7.39
C TRP A 52 -14.28 -4.54 -8.38
N VAL A 53 -13.17 -5.29 -8.36
CA VAL A 53 -12.99 -6.47 -9.22
C VAL A 53 -13.98 -7.58 -8.85
N LYS A 54 -14.22 -7.81 -7.56
CA LYS A 54 -15.20 -8.80 -7.08
C LYS A 54 -16.61 -8.42 -7.55
N GLU A 55 -17.02 -7.18 -7.35
CA GLU A 55 -18.32 -6.65 -7.77
C GLU A 55 -18.54 -6.79 -9.28
N ARG A 56 -17.52 -6.43 -10.09
CA ARG A 56 -17.57 -6.58 -11.55
C ARG A 56 -17.70 -8.05 -11.98
N ARG A 57 -17.06 -8.98 -11.26
CA ARG A 57 -17.12 -10.43 -11.55
C ARG A 57 -18.45 -11.05 -11.13
N SER A 58 -19.09 -10.53 -10.09
CA SER A 58 -20.42 -10.98 -9.65
C SER A 58 -21.57 -10.40 -10.47
N ALA A 59 -21.36 -9.29 -11.20
CA ALA A 59 -22.38 -8.74 -12.06
C ALA A 59 -22.74 -9.72 -13.21
N PRO A 60 -24.04 -9.85 -13.57
CA PRO A 60 -24.44 -10.65 -14.72
C PRO A 60 -23.76 -10.11 -15.98
N ARG A 61 -23.11 -10.99 -16.75
CA ARG A 61 -22.53 -10.58 -18.02
C ARG A 61 -23.67 -10.23 -18.97
N PRO A 62 -23.65 -9.06 -19.64
CA PRO A 62 -24.61 -8.78 -20.69
C PRO A 62 -24.46 -9.84 -21.78
N SER A 63 -25.58 -10.48 -22.12
CA SER A 63 -25.72 -11.49 -23.17
C SER A 63 -25.44 -10.93 -24.55
#